data_AF-A0A9W7FGU0-F1
#
_entry.id   AF-A0A9W7FGU0-F1
#
_cell.length_a   1.000
_cell.length_b   1.000
_cell.length_c   1.000
_cell.angle_alpha   90.00
_cell.angle_beta   90.00
_cell.angle_gamma   90.00
#
_symmetry.space_group_name_H-M   'P 1'
#
loop_
_entity.id
_entity.type
_entity.pdbx_description
1 polymer ?
#
loop_
_entity_poly.entity_id
_entity_poly.type
_entity_poly.pdbx_seq_one_letter_code
_entity_poly.pdbx_strand_id
1 'polypeptide(L)'
;MSTVGIALSGGGITGIVAGLSTFNSFVTRVYDASSKPNLIASTVSGGTIGFGIHANAGSKLTYQLYDSGISYDVANSEVKEDGKIWYANVVNYLNWAPFLTGEASERKTTMTGAMQSGWWTDVIDLMFWEGYSIHDYDIAGSDLYNWHANFALLDKGVCPISRNDDGVMKKAEEGLVYASMDMSSGEKVAANNATLEIKHDTVLDVMSYSSSFWTASIVEDKTQYFFLKGSISTGTLGGEDVYLNDGGIVDTTGIVTLLQKKVPKIVAFYNNNDPLSSLSSVFAYLFGVEVETDTMNSLEGWELGQVFDSGLYEEVLTNLTDPTIMRAHLTNLQVMDNTFLGVEGYAVEEIMILSNEYSDEFLDSFNNAEDLKGGLDEKWPNQFPVSIPTFDCNMLAMKADWLVLKYEEELAALVG
;
A
#
# COMPACT_ATOMS: atom_id res chain seq x y z
N MET A 1 -11.26 24.57 -8.25
CA MET A 1 -10.06 23.82 -7.84
C MET A 1 -10.23 22.42 -8.37
N SER A 2 -9.25 21.91 -9.11
CA SER A 2 -9.29 20.52 -9.60
C SER A 2 -9.14 19.57 -8.42
N THR A 3 -9.79 18.41 -8.49
CA THR A 3 -9.63 17.35 -7.49
C THR A 3 -8.30 16.65 -7.72
N VAL A 4 -7.53 16.44 -6.66
CA VAL A 4 -6.25 15.72 -6.70
C VAL A 4 -6.43 14.39 -5.99
N GLY A 5 -5.92 13.32 -6.61
CA GLY A 5 -5.85 11.99 -6.03
C GLY A 5 -4.43 11.68 -5.59
N ILE A 6 -4.29 11.03 -4.44
CA ILE A 6 -3.04 10.39 -4.04
C ILE A 6 -3.27 8.90 -3.89
N ALA A 7 -2.45 8.09 -4.55
CA ALA A 7 -2.43 6.65 -4.36
C ALA A 7 -1.21 6.25 -3.53
N LEU A 8 -1.42 5.45 -2.49
CA LEU A 8 -0.36 4.82 -1.69
C LEU A 8 -0.45 3.31 -1.83
N SER A 9 0.56 2.73 -2.48
CA SER A 9 0.59 1.30 -2.78
C SER A 9 0.73 0.43 -1.53
N GLY A 10 0.49 -0.87 -1.73
CA GLY A 10 0.91 -1.91 -0.82
C GLY A 10 2.43 -2.03 -0.76
N GLY A 11 2.92 -2.92 0.10
CA GLY A 11 4.36 -3.12 0.29
C GLY A 11 4.77 -3.65 1.67
N GLY A 12 3.89 -4.37 2.38
CA GLY A 12 4.18 -4.82 3.74
C GLY A 12 4.71 -3.68 4.64
N ILE A 13 5.79 -3.94 5.39
CA ILE A 13 6.40 -2.92 6.26
C ILE A 13 7.08 -1.79 5.48
N THR A 14 7.66 -2.07 4.30
CA THR A 14 8.19 -1.02 3.41
C THR A 14 7.09 -0.04 3.02
N GLY A 15 5.92 -0.54 2.62
CA GLY A 15 4.75 0.26 2.24
C GLY A 15 4.24 1.13 3.39
N ILE A 16 4.29 0.62 4.63
CA ILE A 16 3.93 1.41 5.83
C ILE A 16 4.90 2.57 6.02
N VAL A 17 6.21 2.27 6.12
CA VAL A 17 7.26 3.25 6.44
C VAL A 17 7.41 4.29 5.33
N ALA A 18 7.46 3.85 4.07
CA ALA A 18 7.56 4.74 2.93
C ALA A 18 6.26 5.52 2.69
N GLY A 19 5.09 4.86 2.74
CA GLY A 19 3.80 5.53 2.55
C GLY A 19 3.57 6.66 3.56
N LEU A 20 3.86 6.40 4.83
CA LEU A 20 3.78 7.38 5.90
C LEU A 20 4.77 8.56 5.70
N SER A 21 6.03 8.26 5.37
CA SER A 21 7.07 9.29 5.18
C SER A 21 6.84 10.15 3.94
N THR A 22 6.47 9.52 2.83
CA THR A 22 6.21 10.19 1.56
C THR A 22 4.96 11.07 1.65
N PHE A 23 3.88 10.58 2.28
CA PHE A 23 2.69 11.39 2.48
C PHE A 23 2.98 12.60 3.39
N ASN A 24 3.73 12.41 4.49
CA ASN A 24 4.16 13.52 5.34
C ASN A 24 4.96 14.59 4.58
N SER A 25 5.93 14.16 3.77
CA SER A 25 6.74 15.09 2.96
C SER A 25 5.86 15.83 1.95
N PHE A 26 4.96 15.12 1.25
CA PHE A 26 4.03 15.70 0.30
C PHE A 26 3.12 16.77 0.94
N VAL A 27 2.48 16.49 2.07
CA VAL A 27 1.60 17.49 2.72
C VAL A 27 2.37 18.64 3.38
N THR A 28 3.65 18.43 3.71
CA THR A 28 4.48 19.49 4.30
C THR A 28 5.03 20.44 3.23
N ARG A 29 5.39 19.93 2.05
CA ARG A 29 6.09 20.67 1.00
C ARG A 29 5.18 21.10 -0.15
N VAL A 30 4.31 20.21 -0.60
CA VAL A 30 3.56 20.34 -1.86
C VAL A 30 2.10 20.74 -1.61
N TYR A 31 1.46 20.14 -0.61
CA TYR A 31 0.02 20.23 -0.44
C TYR A 31 -0.40 20.87 0.87
N ASP A 32 -0.86 22.12 0.80
CA ASP A 32 -1.49 22.81 1.93
C ASP A 32 -2.99 22.49 2.00
N ALA A 33 -3.35 21.58 2.91
CA ALA A 33 -4.74 21.18 3.16
C ALA A 33 -5.64 22.34 3.61
N SER A 34 -5.08 23.43 4.15
CA SER A 34 -5.87 24.60 4.57
C SER A 34 -6.34 25.45 3.39
N SER A 35 -5.61 25.41 2.27
CA SER A 35 -5.94 26.16 1.04
C SER A 35 -6.50 25.29 -0.08
N LYS A 36 -6.38 23.95 0.04
CA LYS A 36 -6.86 22.97 -0.94
C LYS A 36 -7.66 21.89 -0.19
N PRO A 37 -9.00 21.88 -0.24
CA PRO A 37 -9.80 20.86 0.46
C PRO A 37 -10.14 19.62 -0.37
N ASN A 38 -9.67 19.52 -1.62
CA ASN A 38 -10.12 18.51 -2.58
C ASN A 38 -9.08 17.39 -2.80
N LEU A 39 -8.55 16.83 -1.71
CA LEU A 39 -7.67 15.66 -1.77
C LEU A 39 -8.44 14.38 -1.54
N ILE A 40 -8.32 13.44 -2.47
CA ILE A 40 -8.79 12.07 -2.31
C ILE A 40 -7.55 11.18 -2.14
N ALA A 41 -7.42 10.52 -1.00
CA ALA A 41 -6.38 9.51 -0.78
C ALA A 41 -6.97 8.12 -1.04
N SER A 42 -6.29 7.29 -1.81
CA SER A 42 -6.61 5.89 -1.98
C SER A 42 -5.41 5.03 -1.59
N THR A 43 -5.65 4.03 -0.76
CA THR A 43 -4.59 3.27 -0.13
C THR A 43 -4.87 1.78 -0.20
N VAL A 44 -3.80 0.98 -0.19
CA VAL A 44 -3.90 -0.48 -0.11
C VAL A 44 -2.80 -1.09 0.74
N SER A 45 -3.10 -2.19 1.44
CA SER A 45 -2.17 -2.98 2.25
C SER A 45 -1.31 -2.13 3.20
N GLY A 46 0.01 -2.24 3.13
CA GLY A 46 0.94 -1.42 3.93
C GLY A 46 0.71 0.08 3.79
N GLY A 47 0.36 0.58 2.60
CA GLY A 47 0.00 1.98 2.38
C GLY A 47 -1.24 2.42 3.16
N THR A 48 -2.21 1.52 3.34
CA THR A 48 -3.40 1.77 4.18
C THR A 48 -3.00 1.94 5.65
N ILE A 49 -2.14 1.06 6.17
CA ILE A 49 -1.65 1.17 7.56
C ILE A 49 -0.83 2.45 7.75
N GLY A 50 0.13 2.73 6.86
CA GLY A 50 0.96 3.93 6.91
C GLY A 50 0.14 5.22 6.85
N PHE A 51 -0.83 5.31 5.94
CA PHE A 51 -1.72 6.46 5.87
C PHE A 51 -2.62 6.59 7.11
N GLY A 52 -3.18 5.50 7.61
CA GLY A 52 -4.01 5.50 8.81
C GLY A 52 -3.26 6.01 10.05
N ILE A 53 -2.00 5.58 10.23
CA ILE A 53 -1.12 6.10 11.28
C ILE A 53 -0.89 7.60 11.07
N HIS A 54 -0.57 8.05 9.85
CA HIS A 54 -0.35 9.47 9.60
C HIS A 54 -1.63 10.30 9.87
N ALA A 55 -2.79 9.84 9.41
CA ALA A 55 -4.06 10.54 9.56
C ALA A 55 -4.46 10.73 11.04
N ASN A 56 -4.10 9.77 11.90
CA ASN A 56 -4.49 9.78 13.32
C ASN A 56 -3.37 10.23 14.27
N ALA A 57 -2.10 10.06 13.89
CA ALA A 57 -0.93 10.31 14.73
C ALA A 57 0.01 11.40 14.18
N GLY A 58 -0.13 11.81 12.92
CA GLY A 58 0.90 12.54 12.16
C GLY A 58 1.47 13.79 12.87
N SER A 59 0.62 14.54 13.59
CA SER A 59 1.04 15.73 14.36
C SER A 59 1.94 15.43 15.57
N LYS A 60 1.95 14.17 16.04
CA LYS A 60 2.76 13.67 17.16
C LYS A 60 4.00 12.93 16.68
N LEU A 61 4.18 12.73 15.37
CA LEU A 61 5.29 11.96 14.83
C LEU A 61 6.51 12.83 14.55
N THR A 62 7.69 12.28 14.76
CA THR A 62 8.97 12.82 14.29
C THR A 62 9.53 11.93 13.20
N TYR A 63 9.95 12.55 12.10
CA TYR A 63 10.38 11.90 10.87
C TYR A 63 11.85 12.16 10.63
N GLN A 64 12.55 11.19 10.03
CA GLN A 64 13.88 11.43 9.50
C GLN A 64 13.76 12.15 8.14
N LEU A 65 13.91 13.46 8.14
CA LEU A 65 13.94 14.27 6.91
C LEU A 65 15.30 14.14 6.22
N TYR A 66 15.32 14.39 4.91
CA TYR A 66 16.55 14.35 4.13
C TYR A 66 17.54 15.43 4.61
N ASP A 67 18.74 14.99 5.00
CA ASP A 67 19.86 15.84 5.35
C ASP A 67 21.16 15.27 4.79
N SER A 68 21.71 15.94 3.76
CA SER A 68 22.99 15.57 3.14
C SER A 68 24.18 15.53 4.13
N GLY A 69 24.07 16.18 5.29
CA GLY A 69 25.08 16.24 6.33
C GLY A 69 24.94 15.21 7.45
N ILE A 70 23.94 14.32 7.39
CA ILE A 70 23.69 13.33 8.45
C ILE A 70 24.86 12.35 8.57
N SER A 71 25.27 12.05 9.80
CA SER A 71 26.26 10.99 10.04
C SER A 71 25.60 9.62 10.08
N TYR A 72 26.38 8.55 9.83
CA TYR A 72 25.91 7.17 9.98
C TYR A 72 25.32 6.92 11.38
N ASP A 73 26.01 7.34 12.45
CA ASP A 73 25.55 7.14 13.83
C ASP A 73 24.18 7.79 14.11
N VAL A 74 23.93 8.97 13.52
CA VAL A 74 22.64 9.67 13.67
C VAL A 74 21.57 8.96 12.86
N ALA A 75 21.85 8.60 11.60
CA ALA A 75 20.92 7.87 10.73
C ALA A 75 20.59 6.47 11.28
N ASN A 76 21.50 5.84 12.02
CA ASN A 76 21.32 4.51 12.64
C ASN A 76 20.68 4.58 14.04
N SER A 77 20.12 5.73 14.42
CA SER A 77 19.45 5.92 15.71
C SER A 77 17.99 6.28 15.52
N GLU A 78 17.13 5.90 16.47
CA GLU A 78 15.75 6.42 16.49
C GLU A 78 15.77 7.96 16.56
N VAL A 79 14.91 8.60 15.77
CA VAL A 79 14.79 10.06 15.79
C VAL A 79 14.14 10.48 17.10
N LYS A 80 14.79 11.40 17.82
CA LYS A 80 14.33 11.90 19.11
C LYS A 80 13.98 13.38 18.99
N GLU A 81 12.73 13.70 19.24
CA GLU A 81 12.23 15.07 19.34
C GLU A 81 11.29 15.17 20.56
N ASP A 82 11.46 16.21 21.37
CA ASP A 82 10.72 16.36 22.63
C ASP A 82 9.21 16.34 22.40
N GLY A 83 8.52 15.40 23.06
CA GLY A 83 7.07 15.25 22.98
C GLY A 83 6.56 14.60 21.69
N LYS A 84 7.45 14.10 20.82
CA LYS A 84 7.09 13.36 19.60
C LYS A 84 7.54 11.90 19.64
N ILE A 85 6.88 11.09 18.83
CA ILE A 85 7.09 9.65 18.71
C ILE A 85 7.80 9.37 17.38
N TRP A 86 8.80 8.49 17.37
CA TRP A 86 9.49 8.10 16.14
C TRP A 86 8.51 7.45 15.16
N TYR A 87 8.47 7.97 13.93
CA TYR A 87 7.49 7.57 12.92
C TYR A 87 7.49 6.06 12.62
N ALA A 88 8.66 5.40 12.65
CA ALA A 88 8.79 3.99 12.33
C ALA A 88 8.67 3.07 13.56
N ASN A 89 8.12 3.54 14.69
CA ASN A 89 7.92 2.69 15.88
C ASN A 89 7.10 1.41 15.59
N VAL A 90 6.24 1.43 14.56
CA VAL A 90 5.51 0.26 14.03
C VAL A 90 6.39 -0.99 13.78
N VAL A 91 7.65 -0.80 13.39
CA VAL A 91 8.57 -1.92 13.05
C VAL A 91 8.89 -2.80 14.26
N ASN A 92 8.74 -2.26 15.47
CA ASN A 92 8.98 -2.98 16.72
C ASN A 92 7.87 -4.00 17.05
N TYR A 93 6.70 -3.92 16.39
CA TYR A 93 5.50 -4.67 16.77
C TYR A 93 5.08 -5.74 15.74
N LEU A 94 5.55 -5.66 14.49
CA LEU A 94 5.28 -6.71 13.48
C LEU A 94 6.00 -8.03 13.78
N ASN A 95 7.17 -7.99 14.43
CA ASN A 95 7.91 -9.18 14.85
C ASN A 95 7.21 -9.99 15.97
N TRP A 96 6.17 -9.44 16.60
CA TRP A 96 5.39 -10.12 17.66
C TRP A 96 4.33 -11.09 17.13
N ALA A 97 4.26 -11.29 15.82
CA ALA A 97 3.46 -12.32 15.17
C ALA A 97 4.35 -13.51 14.75
N PRO A 98 4.59 -14.53 15.62
CA PRO A 98 5.48 -15.66 15.34
C PRO A 98 5.18 -16.44 14.05
N PHE A 99 3.97 -16.32 13.51
CA PHE A 99 3.59 -16.96 12.25
C PHE A 99 4.03 -16.16 11.02
N LEU A 100 4.29 -14.84 11.14
CA LEU A 100 4.81 -13.99 10.05
C LEU A 100 6.32 -14.10 9.89
N THR A 101 7.07 -14.34 10.96
CA THR A 101 8.54 -14.38 10.93
C THR A 101 9.13 -15.71 10.46
N GLY A 102 8.29 -16.71 10.14
CA GLY A 102 8.75 -18.07 9.81
C GLY A 102 9.38 -18.83 11.00
N GLU A 103 9.56 -18.20 12.17
CA GLU A 103 10.07 -18.81 13.40
C GLU A 103 9.01 -19.63 14.16
N ALA A 104 7.83 -19.86 13.57
CA ALA A 104 6.81 -20.75 14.11
C ALA A 104 7.31 -22.19 14.34
N SER A 105 8.42 -22.60 13.70
CA SER A 105 9.03 -23.91 13.93
C SER A 105 9.74 -24.05 15.28
N GLU A 106 10.18 -22.96 15.92
CA GLU A 106 10.97 -23.03 17.16
C GLU A 106 10.17 -22.66 18.43
N ARG A 107 9.12 -21.85 18.31
CA ARG A 107 8.24 -21.54 19.44
C ARG A 107 6.93 -22.32 19.34
N LYS A 108 6.79 -23.37 20.18
CA LYS A 108 5.55 -24.13 20.45
C LYS A 108 4.46 -23.28 21.12
N THR A 109 4.25 -22.03 20.71
CA THR A 109 3.05 -21.28 21.03
C THR A 109 1.92 -21.86 20.20
N THR A 110 0.99 -22.52 20.87
CA THR A 110 -0.20 -23.16 20.31
C THR A 110 -0.88 -22.31 19.25
N MET A 111 -0.89 -22.78 17.99
CA MET A 111 -1.60 -22.22 16.83
C MET A 111 -3.08 -21.87 17.09
N THR A 112 -3.67 -22.39 18.16
CA THR A 112 -5.10 -22.27 18.46
C THR A 112 -5.56 -20.90 18.95
N GLY A 113 -4.64 -20.02 19.37
CA GLY A 113 -4.98 -18.65 19.80
C GLY A 113 -4.82 -17.58 18.71
N ALA A 114 -3.90 -17.78 17.77
CA ALA A 114 -3.47 -16.77 16.79
C ALA A 114 -4.31 -16.73 15.49
N MET A 115 -5.43 -17.45 15.44
CA MET A 115 -6.23 -17.63 14.21
C MET A 115 -7.73 -17.60 14.52
N GLN A 116 -8.17 -16.72 15.41
CA GLN A 116 -9.58 -16.35 15.53
C GLN A 116 -9.88 -15.21 14.54
N SER A 117 -11.12 -15.12 14.05
CA SER A 117 -11.54 -13.98 13.23
C SER A 117 -11.22 -12.67 13.94
N GLY A 118 -10.60 -11.71 13.23
CA GLY A 118 -10.23 -10.41 13.78
C GLY A 118 -8.82 -10.32 14.40
N TRP A 119 -8.06 -11.41 14.46
CA TRP A 119 -6.71 -11.38 15.05
C TRP A 119 -5.78 -10.34 14.40
N TRP A 120 -5.92 -10.10 13.09
CA TRP A 120 -5.11 -9.10 12.38
C TRP A 120 -5.53 -7.68 12.74
N THR A 121 -6.81 -7.45 13.01
CA THR A 121 -7.32 -6.21 13.58
C THR A 121 -6.67 -5.95 14.94
N ASP A 122 -6.57 -6.96 15.80
CA ASP A 122 -5.89 -6.85 17.12
C ASP A 122 -4.39 -6.52 16.97
N VAL A 123 -3.74 -7.04 15.92
CA VAL A 123 -2.32 -6.76 15.64
C VAL A 123 -2.14 -5.31 15.18
N ILE A 124 -3.03 -4.78 14.34
CA ILE A 124 -3.00 -3.37 13.96
C ILE A 124 -3.36 -2.48 15.17
N ASP A 125 -4.34 -2.85 15.99
CA ASP A 125 -4.67 -2.13 17.23
C ASP A 125 -3.43 -2.01 18.13
N LEU A 126 -2.71 -3.11 18.35
CA LEU A 126 -1.49 -3.12 19.14
C LEU A 126 -0.43 -2.16 18.58
N MET A 127 -0.30 -2.06 17.26
CA MET A 127 0.62 -1.08 16.63
C MET A 127 0.21 0.36 16.94
N PHE A 128 -1.08 0.68 16.85
CA PHE A 128 -1.59 2.02 17.16
C PHE A 128 -1.44 2.34 18.66
N TRP A 129 -1.79 1.37 19.51
CA TRP A 129 -1.78 1.52 20.94
C TRP A 129 -0.36 1.60 21.51
N GLU A 130 0.44 0.56 21.36
CA GLU A 130 1.79 0.52 21.93
C GLU A 130 2.75 1.42 21.15
N GLY A 131 2.58 1.49 19.82
CA GLY A 131 3.46 2.27 18.96
C GLY A 131 3.23 3.77 19.04
N TYR A 132 1.97 4.21 19.20
CA TYR A 132 1.59 5.61 19.04
C TYR A 132 0.66 6.15 20.14
N SER A 133 0.30 5.33 21.13
CA SER A 133 -0.64 5.69 22.21
C SER A 133 -2.01 6.16 21.69
N ILE A 134 -2.51 5.48 20.64
CA ILE A 134 -3.82 5.72 20.05
C ILE A 134 -4.68 4.47 20.29
N HIS A 135 -5.84 4.65 20.91
CA HIS A 135 -6.79 3.56 21.13
C HIS A 135 -7.64 3.32 19.89
N ASP A 136 -8.11 2.08 19.70
CA ASP A 136 -9.09 1.68 18.67
C ASP A 136 -10.26 2.65 18.50
N TYR A 137 -10.86 3.12 19.59
CA TYR A 137 -12.00 4.05 19.57
C TYR A 137 -11.63 5.50 19.21
N ASP A 138 -10.34 5.84 19.21
CA ASP A 138 -9.83 7.14 18.77
C ASP A 138 -9.39 7.09 17.29
N ILE A 139 -9.35 5.91 16.66
CA ILE A 139 -9.02 5.75 15.24
C ILE A 139 -10.24 6.14 14.42
N ALA A 140 -10.11 7.20 13.64
CA ALA A 140 -11.15 7.72 12.77
C ALA A 140 -10.66 7.83 11.32
N GLY A 141 -11.63 8.02 10.41
CA GLY A 141 -11.35 8.53 9.08
C GLY A 141 -10.71 9.92 9.15
N SER A 142 -10.33 10.47 8.00
CA SER A 142 -9.75 11.81 7.98
C SER A 142 -10.83 12.86 7.72
N ASP A 143 -10.89 13.88 8.57
CA ASP A 143 -11.67 15.10 8.30
C ASP A 143 -10.97 16.02 7.28
N LEU A 144 -9.67 15.80 7.06
CA LEU A 144 -8.83 16.62 6.17
C LEU A 144 -8.78 16.06 4.75
N TYR A 145 -8.96 14.74 4.60
CA TYR A 145 -8.79 14.03 3.34
C TYR A 145 -9.97 13.09 3.12
N ASN A 146 -10.45 13.01 1.88
CA ASN A 146 -11.37 11.94 1.51
C ASN A 146 -10.56 10.64 1.33
N TRP A 147 -10.50 9.81 2.36
CA TRP A 147 -9.67 8.61 2.38
C TRP A 147 -10.48 7.37 2.01
N HIS A 148 -9.98 6.62 1.04
CA HIS A 148 -10.47 5.32 0.64
C HIS A 148 -9.43 4.22 0.89
N ALA A 149 -9.84 3.16 1.57
CA ALA A 149 -9.05 1.94 1.67
C ALA A 149 -9.58 0.87 0.71
N ASN A 150 -8.70 0.29 -0.09
CA ASN A 150 -9.02 -0.73 -1.08
C ASN A 150 -8.82 -2.13 -0.49
N PHE A 151 -9.72 -3.06 -0.79
CA PHE A 151 -9.67 -4.45 -0.34
C PHE A 151 -10.31 -5.36 -1.39
N ALA A 152 -10.01 -6.66 -1.34
CA ALA A 152 -10.55 -7.64 -2.27
C ALA A 152 -11.65 -8.48 -1.62
N LEU A 153 -12.64 -8.87 -2.42
CA LEU A 153 -13.69 -9.80 -2.04
C LEU A 153 -13.53 -11.09 -2.83
N LEU A 154 -13.61 -12.24 -2.15
CA LEU A 154 -13.55 -13.55 -2.80
C LEU A 154 -14.79 -14.38 -2.44
N ASP A 155 -15.54 -14.82 -3.45
CA ASP A 155 -16.68 -15.72 -3.26
C ASP A 155 -16.26 -17.00 -2.53
N LYS A 156 -16.96 -17.32 -1.44
CA LYS A 156 -16.69 -18.55 -0.68
C LYS A 156 -16.95 -19.81 -1.51
N GLY A 157 -17.85 -19.73 -2.51
CA GLY A 157 -18.22 -20.82 -3.41
C GLY A 157 -17.08 -21.28 -4.33
N VAL A 158 -16.10 -20.41 -4.62
CA VAL A 158 -14.92 -20.75 -5.42
C VAL A 158 -13.73 -21.25 -4.58
N CYS A 159 -13.82 -21.17 -3.25
CA CYS A 159 -12.76 -21.53 -2.34
C CYS A 159 -12.79 -23.02 -1.93
N PRO A 160 -11.64 -23.71 -1.84
CA PRO A 160 -10.29 -23.17 -2.08
C PRO A 160 -10.01 -23.03 -3.59
N ILE A 161 -9.47 -21.87 -3.98
CA ILE A 161 -9.22 -21.49 -5.37
C ILE A 161 -7.77 -21.84 -5.77
N SER A 162 -7.57 -22.39 -6.96
CA SER A 162 -6.22 -22.70 -7.45
C SER A 162 -5.67 -21.64 -8.40
N ARG A 163 -4.35 -21.45 -8.41
CA ARG A 163 -3.63 -20.65 -9.40
C ARG A 163 -3.30 -21.45 -10.68
N ASN A 164 -3.07 -20.74 -11.79
CA ASN A 164 -2.43 -21.27 -12.99
C ASN A 164 -0.90 -21.22 -12.85
N ASP A 165 -0.18 -21.56 -13.91
CA ASP A 165 1.29 -21.61 -13.90
C ASP A 165 1.92 -20.21 -13.82
N ASP A 166 1.17 -19.16 -14.19
CA ASP A 166 1.59 -17.75 -14.13
C ASP A 166 1.26 -17.08 -12.78
N GLY A 167 0.68 -17.84 -11.84
CA GLY A 167 0.29 -17.37 -10.50
C GLY A 167 -1.08 -16.68 -10.41
N VAL A 168 -1.86 -16.67 -11.50
CA VAL A 168 -3.21 -16.08 -11.58
C VAL A 168 -4.28 -17.04 -11.07
N MET A 169 -5.28 -16.54 -10.34
CA MET A 169 -6.42 -17.34 -9.88
C MET A 169 -7.29 -17.82 -11.06
N LYS A 170 -7.49 -19.15 -11.20
CA LYS A 170 -8.21 -19.77 -12.34
C LYS A 170 -9.69 -19.37 -12.52
N LYS A 171 -10.28 -18.68 -11.54
CA LYS A 171 -11.69 -18.24 -11.52
C LYS A 171 -11.80 -16.80 -11.02
N ALA A 172 -10.78 -15.98 -11.29
CA ALA A 172 -10.75 -14.59 -10.84
C ALA A 172 -11.99 -13.82 -11.30
N GLU A 173 -12.36 -13.91 -12.58
CA GLU A 173 -13.53 -13.21 -13.14
C GLU A 173 -14.87 -13.61 -12.50
N GLU A 174 -14.98 -14.83 -11.97
CA GLU A 174 -16.21 -15.35 -11.37
C GLU A 174 -16.32 -15.03 -9.88
N GLY A 175 -15.18 -15.03 -9.17
CA GLY A 175 -15.16 -15.05 -7.71
C GLY A 175 -14.45 -13.88 -7.05
N LEU A 176 -13.54 -13.19 -7.76
CA LEU A 176 -12.74 -12.09 -7.22
C LEU A 176 -13.37 -10.75 -7.60
N VAL A 177 -13.54 -9.86 -6.63
CA VAL A 177 -14.16 -8.54 -6.84
C VAL A 177 -13.36 -7.48 -6.11
N TYR A 178 -13.06 -6.39 -6.84
CA TYR A 178 -12.49 -5.19 -6.24
C TYR A 178 -13.52 -4.47 -5.37
N ALA A 179 -13.10 -4.01 -4.19
CA ALA A 179 -13.90 -3.15 -3.34
C ALA A 179 -13.06 -2.04 -2.68
N SER A 180 -13.75 -0.98 -2.26
CA SER A 180 -13.18 0.07 -1.44
C SER A 180 -14.21 0.59 -0.44
N MET A 181 -13.72 1.26 0.59
CA MET A 181 -14.57 1.95 1.56
C MET A 181 -14.05 3.36 1.78
N ASP A 182 -14.94 4.34 1.71
CA ASP A 182 -14.72 5.69 2.23
C ASP A 182 -14.64 5.61 3.75
N MET A 183 -13.48 5.94 4.29
CA MET A 183 -13.16 5.79 5.71
C MET A 183 -13.83 6.84 6.59
N SER A 184 -14.34 7.92 5.99
CA SER A 184 -15.03 9.01 6.69
C SER A 184 -16.54 8.82 6.67
N SER A 185 -17.12 8.38 5.55
CA SER A 185 -18.58 8.16 5.44
C SER A 185 -19.02 6.72 5.73
N GLY A 186 -18.10 5.76 5.67
CA GLY A 186 -18.39 4.34 5.72
C GLY A 186 -19.05 3.79 4.44
N GLU A 187 -19.12 4.61 3.38
CA GLU A 187 -19.66 4.19 2.09
C GLU A 187 -18.77 3.13 1.47
N LYS A 188 -19.37 1.99 1.13
CA LYS A 188 -18.71 0.82 0.54
C LYS A 188 -19.03 0.78 -0.95
N VAL A 189 -18.00 0.65 -1.77
CA VAL A 189 -18.11 0.50 -3.23
C VAL A 189 -17.51 -0.83 -3.61
N ALA A 190 -18.28 -1.68 -4.29
CA ALA A 190 -17.76 -2.86 -4.96
C ALA A 190 -17.90 -2.68 -6.47
N ALA A 191 -17.01 -3.32 -7.25
CA ALA A 191 -17.16 -3.32 -8.70
C ALA A 191 -18.57 -3.85 -9.09
N ASN A 192 -19.10 -3.33 -10.20
CA ASN A 192 -20.48 -3.56 -10.66
C ASN A 192 -21.60 -3.00 -9.75
N ASN A 193 -21.30 -2.13 -8.80
CA ASN A 193 -22.27 -1.52 -7.87
C ASN A 193 -23.11 -2.53 -7.08
N ALA A 194 -22.57 -3.73 -6.85
CA ALA A 194 -23.23 -4.72 -6.02
C ALA A 194 -23.24 -4.26 -4.54
N THR A 195 -24.37 -4.46 -3.86
CA THR A 195 -24.51 -4.09 -2.44
C THR A 195 -23.58 -4.95 -1.59
N LEU A 196 -22.64 -4.30 -0.90
CA LEU A 196 -21.71 -4.93 0.04
C LEU A 196 -22.15 -4.69 1.49
N GLU A 197 -22.41 -5.78 2.20
CA GLU A 197 -22.69 -5.79 3.64
C GLU A 197 -21.53 -6.45 4.39
N ILE A 198 -21.00 -5.75 5.41
CA ILE A 198 -19.91 -6.24 6.26
C ILE A 198 -20.38 -6.14 7.71
N LYS A 199 -20.07 -7.16 8.52
CA LYS A 199 -20.54 -7.25 9.92
C LYS A 199 -19.91 -6.21 10.85
N HIS A 200 -18.67 -5.82 10.57
CA HIS A 200 -17.90 -4.83 11.31
C HIS A 200 -17.21 -3.91 10.31
N ASP A 201 -17.39 -2.61 10.46
CA ASP A 201 -16.90 -1.58 9.55
C ASP A 201 -16.27 -0.40 10.31
N THR A 202 -15.56 -0.69 11.41
CA THR A 202 -14.67 0.31 12.00
C THR A 202 -13.52 0.62 11.03
N VAL A 203 -12.93 1.81 11.15
CA VAL A 203 -11.74 2.20 10.37
C VAL A 203 -10.64 1.15 10.53
N LEU A 204 -10.43 0.67 11.75
CA LEU A 204 -9.43 -0.35 12.06
C LEU A 204 -9.74 -1.70 11.37
N ASP A 205 -11.00 -2.13 11.34
CA ASP A 205 -11.40 -3.35 10.63
C ASP A 205 -11.13 -3.26 9.13
N VAL A 206 -11.38 -2.10 8.52
CA VAL A 206 -11.15 -1.92 7.09
C VAL A 206 -9.65 -1.87 6.78
N MET A 207 -8.85 -1.24 7.64
CA MET A 207 -7.38 -1.31 7.53
C MET A 207 -6.89 -2.76 7.59
N SER A 208 -7.49 -3.56 8.47
CA SER A 208 -7.23 -5.00 8.58
C SER A 208 -7.60 -5.74 7.29
N TYR A 209 -8.79 -5.52 6.72
CA TYR A 209 -9.18 -6.14 5.45
C TYR A 209 -8.20 -5.77 4.33
N SER A 210 -7.87 -4.49 4.21
CA SER A 210 -6.99 -3.94 3.18
C SER A 210 -5.57 -4.52 3.23
N SER A 211 -5.13 -5.08 4.36
CA SER A 211 -3.75 -5.53 4.61
C SER A 211 -3.62 -6.99 5.04
N SER A 212 -4.68 -7.79 4.87
CA SER A 212 -4.71 -9.20 5.28
C SER A 212 -4.02 -10.13 4.27
N PHE A 213 -2.77 -9.85 3.85
CA PHE A 213 -2.07 -10.58 2.78
C PHE A 213 -2.02 -12.11 2.98
N TRP A 214 -1.98 -12.56 4.24
CA TRP A 214 -1.98 -13.97 4.64
C TRP A 214 -3.26 -14.72 4.27
N THR A 215 -4.37 -14.03 3.97
CA THR A 215 -5.63 -14.71 3.60
C THR A 215 -5.50 -15.42 2.26
N ALA A 216 -4.67 -14.90 1.35
CA ALA A 216 -4.38 -15.51 0.05
C ALA A 216 -3.93 -16.97 0.21
N SER A 217 -2.99 -17.26 1.12
CA SER A 217 -2.51 -18.64 1.32
C SER A 217 -3.59 -19.58 1.87
N ILE A 218 -4.53 -19.07 2.66
CA ILE A 218 -5.61 -19.88 3.23
C ILE A 218 -6.68 -20.20 2.19
N VAL A 219 -7.07 -19.21 1.37
CA VAL A 219 -8.09 -19.44 0.34
C VAL A 219 -7.57 -20.27 -0.83
N GLU A 220 -6.26 -20.40 -0.97
CA GLU A 220 -5.63 -21.20 -2.04
C GLU A 220 -5.32 -22.64 -1.64
N ASP A 221 -4.82 -22.86 -0.42
CA ASP A 221 -4.42 -24.18 0.03
C ASP A 221 -5.59 -24.97 0.63
N LYS A 222 -5.88 -26.16 0.10
CA LYS A 222 -6.99 -27.01 0.58
C LYS A 222 -6.90 -27.35 2.06
N THR A 223 -5.69 -27.60 2.57
CA THR A 223 -5.48 -27.98 3.97
C THR A 223 -5.64 -26.76 4.88
N GLN A 224 -4.99 -25.65 4.57
CA GLN A 224 -5.15 -24.39 5.31
C GLN A 224 -6.61 -23.94 5.29
N TYR A 225 -7.28 -23.96 4.13
CA TYR A 225 -8.68 -23.61 4.01
C TYR A 225 -9.57 -24.43 4.96
N PHE A 226 -9.37 -25.75 5.00
CA PHE A 226 -10.15 -26.63 5.87
C PHE A 226 -10.02 -26.25 7.35
N PHE A 227 -8.81 -25.89 7.80
CA PHE A 227 -8.54 -25.60 9.21
C PHE A 227 -8.76 -24.13 9.59
N LEU A 228 -8.52 -23.19 8.68
CA LEU A 228 -8.30 -21.78 8.99
C LEU A 228 -9.31 -20.84 8.34
N LYS A 229 -10.21 -21.30 7.47
CA LYS A 229 -11.21 -20.39 6.84
C LYS A 229 -12.12 -19.66 7.84
N GLY A 230 -12.23 -20.14 9.07
CA GLY A 230 -12.96 -19.48 10.16
C GLY A 230 -12.25 -18.27 10.76
N SER A 231 -10.97 -18.06 10.43
CA SER A 231 -10.20 -16.89 10.85
C SER A 231 -10.29 -15.74 9.85
N ILE A 232 -10.83 -15.96 8.65
CA ILE A 232 -10.94 -14.94 7.61
C ILE A 232 -12.23 -14.14 7.84
N SER A 233 -12.12 -12.82 7.77
CA SER A 233 -13.25 -11.91 7.83
C SER A 233 -14.24 -12.17 6.68
N THR A 234 -15.54 -12.00 6.95
CA THR A 234 -16.60 -12.31 5.96
C THR A 234 -17.61 -11.18 5.80
N GLY A 235 -18.13 -11.04 4.58
CA GLY A 235 -19.25 -10.16 4.24
C GLY A 235 -20.26 -10.86 3.32
N THR A 236 -21.19 -10.07 2.78
CA THR A 236 -22.16 -10.51 1.78
C THR A 236 -22.17 -9.51 0.62
N LEU A 237 -22.05 -10.02 -0.61
CA LEU A 237 -22.08 -9.23 -1.85
C LEU A 237 -23.28 -9.67 -2.69
N GLY A 238 -24.28 -8.81 -2.85
CA GLY A 238 -25.48 -9.14 -3.64
C GLY A 238 -26.26 -10.36 -3.12
N GLY A 239 -26.11 -10.72 -1.84
CA GLY A 239 -26.71 -11.90 -1.22
C GLY A 239 -25.80 -13.13 -1.14
N GLU A 240 -24.65 -13.10 -1.82
CA GLU A 240 -23.66 -14.19 -1.79
C GLU A 240 -22.59 -13.96 -0.72
N ASP A 241 -22.14 -15.04 -0.10
CA ASP A 241 -21.17 -15.02 0.98
C ASP A 241 -19.75 -14.81 0.43
N VAL A 242 -19.02 -13.82 0.95
CA VAL A 242 -17.65 -13.50 0.52
C VAL A 242 -16.64 -13.47 1.68
N TYR A 243 -15.39 -13.76 1.36
CA TYR A 243 -14.22 -13.46 2.19
C TYR A 243 -13.70 -12.06 1.88
N LEU A 244 -13.32 -11.30 2.92
CA LEU A 244 -12.58 -10.05 2.76
C LEU A 244 -11.09 -10.35 2.81
N ASN A 245 -10.33 -9.82 1.86
CA ASN A 245 -8.91 -10.07 1.67
C ASN A 245 -8.15 -8.77 1.40
N ASP A 246 -6.81 -8.85 1.47
CA ASP A 246 -5.91 -7.75 1.11
C ASP A 246 -6.28 -7.16 -0.26
N GLY A 247 -6.30 -5.83 -0.35
CA GLY A 247 -6.59 -5.15 -1.62
C GLY A 247 -5.52 -5.38 -2.68
N GLY A 248 -4.29 -5.66 -2.25
CA GLY A 248 -3.16 -6.01 -3.10
C GLY A 248 -3.43 -7.24 -3.96
N ILE A 249 -4.36 -8.12 -3.58
CA ILE A 249 -4.81 -9.24 -4.41
C ILE A 249 -5.41 -8.77 -5.75
N VAL A 250 -5.96 -7.56 -5.84
CA VAL A 250 -6.55 -7.00 -7.07
C VAL A 250 -5.86 -5.73 -7.54
N ASP A 251 -5.52 -4.83 -6.62
CA ASP A 251 -4.87 -3.56 -6.91
C ASP A 251 -3.79 -3.29 -5.87
N THR A 252 -2.51 -3.50 -6.24
CA THR A 252 -1.39 -3.15 -5.37
C THR A 252 -1.06 -1.67 -5.35
N THR A 253 -1.55 -0.89 -6.30
CA THR A 253 -1.09 0.49 -6.49
C THR A 253 -1.95 1.49 -5.74
N GLY A 254 -3.22 1.16 -5.49
CA GLY A 254 -4.21 2.06 -4.93
C GLY A 254 -4.80 3.03 -5.96
N ILE A 255 -4.49 2.88 -7.26
CA ILE A 255 -4.93 3.82 -8.29
C ILE A 255 -6.39 3.56 -8.69
N VAL A 256 -6.88 2.32 -8.57
CA VAL A 256 -8.18 1.93 -9.15
C VAL A 256 -9.34 2.75 -8.58
N THR A 257 -9.42 2.97 -7.26
CA THR A 257 -10.48 3.82 -6.66
C THR A 257 -10.42 5.26 -7.20
N LEU A 258 -9.23 5.82 -7.44
CA LEU A 258 -9.10 7.17 -8.00
C LEU A 258 -9.64 7.22 -9.44
N LEU A 259 -9.41 6.16 -10.22
CA LEU A 259 -9.95 6.02 -11.58
C LEU A 259 -11.48 5.83 -11.58
N GLN A 260 -12.02 4.99 -10.68
CA GLN A 260 -13.47 4.84 -10.49
C GLN A 260 -14.14 6.19 -10.20
N LYS A 261 -13.47 7.05 -9.44
CA LYS A 261 -13.94 8.40 -9.10
C LYS A 261 -13.63 9.46 -10.16
N LYS A 262 -13.05 9.07 -11.30
CA LYS A 262 -12.66 9.96 -12.40
C LYS A 262 -11.81 11.14 -11.95
N VAL A 263 -10.89 10.89 -11.03
CA VAL A 263 -9.98 11.93 -10.54
C VAL A 263 -9.10 12.41 -11.71
N PRO A 264 -9.05 13.72 -11.99
CA PRO A 264 -8.36 14.26 -13.15
C PRO A 264 -6.84 14.31 -12.99
N LYS A 265 -6.34 14.51 -11.76
CA LYS A 265 -4.92 14.62 -11.45
C LYS A 265 -4.52 13.64 -10.36
N ILE A 266 -3.56 12.76 -10.62
CA ILE A 266 -3.18 11.68 -9.69
C ILE A 266 -1.68 11.74 -9.40
N VAL A 267 -1.31 11.66 -8.12
CA VAL A 267 0.05 11.38 -7.66
C VAL A 267 0.07 9.99 -7.03
N ALA A 268 0.76 9.03 -7.62
CA ALA A 268 0.86 7.68 -7.09
C ALA A 268 2.26 7.44 -6.54
N PHE A 269 2.36 7.02 -5.28
CA PHE A 269 3.60 6.58 -4.67
C PHE A 269 3.61 5.05 -4.63
N TYR A 270 4.36 4.46 -5.55
CA TYR A 270 4.54 3.03 -5.68
C TYR A 270 5.69 2.56 -4.78
N ASN A 271 5.36 2.36 -3.50
CA ASN A 271 6.23 1.96 -2.41
C ASN A 271 6.20 0.44 -2.17
N ASN A 272 6.31 -0.36 -3.23
CA ASN A 272 6.16 -1.80 -3.13
C ASN A 272 7.30 -2.46 -2.35
N ASN A 273 7.10 -3.70 -1.90
CA ASN A 273 8.10 -4.54 -1.25
C ASN A 273 8.79 -5.53 -2.21
N ASP A 274 8.76 -5.22 -3.51
CA ASP A 274 9.51 -5.93 -4.53
C ASP A 274 10.07 -4.92 -5.56
N PRO A 275 11.29 -5.15 -6.10
CA PRO A 275 11.83 -4.33 -7.17
C PRO A 275 10.97 -4.38 -8.42
N LEU A 276 10.62 -3.21 -8.95
CA LEU A 276 9.95 -3.03 -10.25
C LEU A 276 10.77 -3.61 -11.40
N SER A 277 12.10 -3.61 -11.26
CA SER A 277 13.03 -4.15 -12.26
C SER A 277 13.00 -5.68 -12.36
N SER A 278 12.43 -6.38 -11.37
CA SER A 278 12.10 -7.79 -11.54
C SER A 278 10.95 -7.92 -12.54
N LEU A 279 11.13 -8.76 -13.57
CA LEU A 279 10.20 -8.96 -14.71
C LEU A 279 8.80 -9.51 -14.33
N SER A 280 8.46 -9.50 -13.03
CA SER A 280 7.28 -10.05 -12.37
C SER A 280 6.50 -8.98 -11.60
N SER A 281 6.63 -7.71 -12.00
CA SER A 281 5.93 -6.63 -11.32
C SER A 281 4.43 -6.66 -11.65
N VAL A 282 3.61 -6.91 -10.64
CA VAL A 282 2.15 -6.82 -10.67
C VAL A 282 1.61 -5.48 -11.19
N PHE A 283 2.43 -4.42 -11.19
CA PHE A 283 2.14 -3.14 -11.84
C PHE A 283 1.86 -3.28 -13.34
N ALA A 284 2.44 -4.29 -14.01
CA ALA A 284 2.25 -4.58 -15.42
C ALA A 284 0.79 -4.86 -15.80
N TYR A 285 -0.01 -5.38 -14.86
CA TYR A 285 -1.40 -5.76 -15.12
C TYR A 285 -2.29 -4.55 -15.36
N LEU A 286 -1.98 -3.37 -14.81
CA LEU A 286 -2.69 -2.13 -15.14
C LEU A 286 -2.55 -1.77 -16.63
N PHE A 287 -1.52 -2.26 -17.31
CA PHE A 287 -1.26 -2.06 -18.74
C PHE A 287 -1.65 -3.27 -19.59
N GLY A 288 -2.20 -4.33 -19.00
CA GLY A 288 -2.54 -5.56 -19.72
C GLY A 288 -1.31 -6.30 -20.26
N VAL A 289 -0.17 -6.20 -19.57
CA VAL A 289 1.05 -6.91 -19.94
C VAL A 289 1.18 -8.18 -19.10
N GLU A 290 1.25 -9.32 -19.80
CA GLU A 290 1.43 -10.64 -19.19
C GLU A 290 2.85 -10.78 -18.61
N VAL A 291 2.91 -11.07 -17.31
CA VAL A 291 4.13 -11.34 -16.55
C VAL A 291 3.86 -12.50 -15.59
N GLU A 292 4.85 -13.34 -15.34
CA GLU A 292 4.77 -14.36 -14.30
C GLU A 292 4.80 -13.67 -12.93
N THR A 293 3.91 -14.04 -12.01
CA THR A 293 3.89 -13.48 -10.65
C THR A 293 3.79 -14.60 -9.62
N ASP A 294 4.77 -14.71 -8.72
CA ASP A 294 4.69 -15.57 -7.53
C ASP A 294 4.16 -14.83 -6.31
N THR A 295 3.81 -13.55 -6.49
CA THR A 295 3.38 -12.67 -5.41
C THR A 295 2.00 -13.06 -4.90
N MET A 296 1.62 -12.57 -3.71
CA MET A 296 0.25 -12.66 -3.20
C MET A 296 -0.63 -11.52 -3.74
N ASN A 297 -0.19 -10.87 -4.82
CA ASN A 297 -0.71 -9.62 -5.32
C ASN A 297 -1.16 -9.75 -6.78
N SER A 298 -2.12 -8.92 -7.18
CA SER A 298 -2.75 -8.87 -8.51
C SER A 298 -3.01 -10.25 -9.09
N LEU A 299 -3.80 -11.05 -8.39
CA LEU A 299 -4.10 -12.44 -8.71
C LEU A 299 -5.23 -12.57 -9.74
N GLU A 300 -5.80 -11.46 -10.19
CA GLU A 300 -6.82 -11.40 -11.24
C GLU A 300 -6.28 -11.73 -12.63
N GLY A 301 -5.00 -11.41 -12.90
CA GLY A 301 -4.38 -11.59 -14.21
C GLY A 301 -4.47 -10.36 -15.10
N TRP A 302 -3.53 -10.26 -16.04
CA TRP A 302 -3.35 -9.08 -16.89
C TRP A 302 -4.59 -8.71 -17.72
N GLU A 303 -5.40 -9.68 -18.17
CA GLU A 303 -6.63 -9.44 -18.93
C GLU A 303 -7.70 -8.70 -18.11
N LEU A 304 -7.79 -9.00 -16.80
CA LEU A 304 -8.79 -8.41 -15.91
C LEU A 304 -8.32 -7.09 -15.29
N GLY A 305 -7.01 -6.91 -15.12
CA GLY A 305 -6.42 -5.72 -14.50
C GLY A 305 -6.25 -4.50 -15.42
N GLN A 306 -6.35 -4.67 -16.74
CA GLN A 306 -5.98 -3.62 -17.70
C GLN A 306 -6.89 -2.38 -17.62
N VAL A 307 -6.27 -1.21 -17.40
CA VAL A 307 -6.93 0.10 -17.44
C VAL A 307 -6.16 1.12 -18.30
N PHE A 308 -4.93 0.79 -18.71
CA PHE A 308 -4.07 1.62 -19.57
C PHE A 308 -3.62 0.84 -20.81
N ASP A 309 -3.24 1.59 -21.84
CA ASP A 309 -2.71 1.05 -23.10
C ASP A 309 -1.38 0.31 -22.88
N SER A 310 -1.27 -0.93 -23.36
CA SER A 310 -0.08 -1.77 -23.20
C SER A 310 1.19 -1.17 -23.84
N GLY A 311 1.04 -0.35 -24.87
CA GLY A 311 2.15 0.35 -25.53
C GLY A 311 2.85 1.38 -24.65
N LEU A 312 2.26 1.77 -23.50
CA LEU A 312 2.87 2.70 -22.55
C LEU A 312 3.78 2.01 -21.52
N TYR A 313 3.63 0.69 -21.35
CA TYR A 313 4.26 -0.02 -20.23
C TYR A 313 5.79 0.10 -20.22
N GLU A 314 6.45 -0.13 -21.36
CA GLU A 314 7.92 -0.12 -21.44
C GLU A 314 8.51 1.26 -21.05
N GLU A 315 7.91 2.35 -21.53
CA GLU A 315 8.36 3.72 -21.21
C GLU A 315 8.13 4.03 -19.72
N VAL A 316 6.95 3.70 -19.20
CA VAL A 316 6.62 3.91 -17.79
C VAL A 316 7.58 3.13 -16.89
N LEU A 317 7.77 1.83 -17.16
CA LEU A 317 8.66 0.99 -16.37
C LEU A 317 10.10 1.47 -16.45
N THR A 318 10.58 1.86 -17.64
CA THR A 318 11.94 2.41 -17.81
C THR A 318 12.14 3.64 -16.93
N ASN A 319 11.19 4.58 -16.94
CA ASN A 319 11.29 5.80 -16.13
C ASN A 319 11.18 5.52 -14.62
N LEU A 320 10.40 4.52 -14.21
CA LEU A 320 10.26 4.14 -12.81
C LEU A 320 11.45 3.34 -12.28
N THR A 321 12.20 2.64 -13.15
CA THR A 321 13.36 1.81 -12.78
C THR A 321 14.69 2.49 -13.04
N ASP A 322 14.73 3.61 -13.78
CA ASP A 322 15.93 4.43 -13.91
C ASP A 322 16.25 5.08 -12.55
N PRO A 323 17.42 4.77 -11.95
CA PRO A 323 17.80 5.24 -10.61
C PRO A 323 18.00 6.77 -10.52
N THR A 324 18.05 7.46 -11.65
CA THR A 324 18.17 8.93 -11.76
C THR A 324 16.82 9.60 -12.03
N ILE A 325 15.82 8.85 -12.49
CA ILE A 325 14.48 9.36 -12.77
C ILE A 325 13.49 8.91 -11.68
N MET A 326 13.27 7.61 -11.50
CA MET A 326 12.31 7.03 -10.52
C MET A 326 10.90 7.63 -10.58
N ARG A 327 10.48 8.09 -11.76
CA ARG A 327 9.22 8.78 -11.92
C ARG A 327 8.71 8.68 -13.35
N ALA A 328 7.47 8.21 -13.52
CA ALA A 328 6.74 8.32 -14.76
C ALA A 328 5.73 9.47 -14.67
N HIS A 329 5.67 10.31 -15.70
CA HIS A 329 4.73 11.42 -15.77
C HIS A 329 4.02 11.42 -17.12
N LEU A 330 2.70 11.21 -17.07
CA LEU A 330 1.84 11.08 -18.24
C LEU A 330 0.78 12.18 -18.19
N THR A 331 0.45 12.73 -19.36
CA THR A 331 -0.61 13.75 -19.51
C THR A 331 -1.63 13.28 -20.53
N ASN A 332 -2.90 13.67 -20.34
CA ASN A 332 -4.03 13.25 -21.17
C ASN A 332 -4.10 11.72 -21.38
N LEU A 333 -3.77 10.98 -20.31
CA LEU A 333 -3.70 9.53 -20.33
C LEU A 333 -5.11 8.95 -20.52
N GLN A 334 -5.29 8.15 -21.56
CA GLN A 334 -6.55 7.45 -21.78
C GLN A 334 -6.68 6.28 -20.80
N VAL A 335 -7.73 6.32 -20.01
CA VAL A 335 -8.19 5.23 -19.15
C VAL A 335 -9.20 4.41 -19.95
N MET A 336 -9.00 3.10 -20.01
CA MET A 336 -9.88 2.15 -20.69
C MET A 336 -11.05 1.80 -19.77
N ASP A 337 -12.23 1.55 -20.37
CA ASP A 337 -13.34 0.92 -19.66
C ASP A 337 -12.89 -0.46 -19.13
N ASN A 338 -13.10 -0.72 -17.84
CA ASN A 338 -12.85 -2.02 -17.22
C ASN A 338 -14.00 -2.36 -16.25
N THR A 339 -14.86 -3.29 -16.66
CA THR A 339 -16.01 -3.72 -15.86
C THR A 339 -15.63 -4.52 -14.62
N PHE A 340 -14.53 -5.28 -14.68
CA PHE A 340 -14.03 -6.08 -13.54
C PHE A 340 -13.62 -5.16 -12.38
N LEU A 341 -12.93 -4.06 -12.69
CA LEU A 341 -12.52 -3.04 -11.73
C LEU A 341 -13.57 -1.93 -11.52
N GLY A 342 -14.67 -1.92 -12.27
CA GLY A 342 -15.70 -0.87 -12.20
C GLY A 342 -15.19 0.51 -12.66
N VAL A 343 -14.20 0.56 -13.53
CA VAL A 343 -13.61 1.79 -14.07
C VAL A 343 -14.31 2.13 -15.39
N GLU A 344 -14.84 3.34 -15.49
CA GLU A 344 -15.33 3.90 -16.76
C GLU A 344 -14.22 4.68 -17.46
N GLY A 345 -14.17 4.59 -18.78
CA GLY A 345 -13.15 5.20 -19.63
C GLY A 345 -13.27 6.73 -19.65
N TYR A 346 -12.12 7.38 -19.49
CA TYR A 346 -11.98 8.83 -19.54
C TYR A 346 -10.52 9.21 -19.80
N ALA A 347 -10.24 10.49 -19.98
CA ALA A 347 -8.88 10.98 -20.02
C ALA A 347 -8.50 11.54 -18.64
N VAL A 348 -7.50 10.95 -17.98
CA VAL A 348 -6.83 11.56 -16.82
C VAL A 348 -5.99 12.72 -17.36
N GLU A 349 -6.15 13.91 -16.79
CA GLU A 349 -5.42 15.11 -17.21
C GLU A 349 -3.92 14.92 -16.99
N GLU A 350 -3.54 14.41 -15.81
CA GLU A 350 -2.16 14.27 -15.39
C GLU A 350 -2.02 13.14 -14.37
N ILE A 351 -1.07 12.22 -14.57
CA ILE A 351 -0.67 11.24 -13.56
C ILE A 351 0.84 11.22 -13.41
N MET A 352 1.28 11.35 -12.16
CA MET A 352 2.68 11.22 -11.78
C MET A 352 2.83 10.02 -10.86
N ILE A 353 3.65 9.05 -11.26
CA ILE A 353 3.95 7.85 -10.48
C ILE A 353 5.40 7.98 -10.02
N LEU A 354 5.63 7.84 -8.73
CA LEU A 354 6.96 7.88 -8.12
C LEU A 354 7.25 6.50 -7.52
N SER A 355 8.41 5.92 -7.84
CA SER A 355 8.81 4.61 -7.33
C SER A 355 9.73 4.72 -6.11
N ASN A 356 9.75 3.67 -5.30
CA ASN A 356 10.72 3.52 -4.22
C ASN A 356 12.01 2.78 -4.65
N GLU A 357 12.31 2.62 -5.94
CA GLU A 357 13.49 1.93 -6.48
C GLU A 357 14.84 2.47 -5.97
N TYR A 358 15.90 1.64 -6.03
CA TYR A 358 17.25 2.05 -5.65
C TYR A 358 17.73 3.29 -6.44
N SER A 359 18.48 4.19 -5.78
CA SER A 359 19.04 5.38 -6.42
C SER A 359 20.44 5.69 -5.92
N ASP A 360 21.41 5.56 -6.82
CA ASP A 360 22.78 6.06 -6.56
C ASP A 360 22.78 7.57 -6.36
N GLU A 361 21.95 8.33 -7.08
CA GLU A 361 21.90 9.78 -6.94
C GLU A 361 21.50 10.23 -5.52
N PHE A 362 20.51 9.57 -4.91
CA PHE A 362 20.15 9.80 -3.52
C PHE A 362 21.27 9.42 -2.56
N LEU A 363 21.91 8.26 -2.75
CA LEU A 363 22.94 7.79 -1.83
C LEU A 363 24.26 8.56 -1.97
N ASP A 364 24.56 9.05 -3.18
CA ASP A 364 25.72 9.89 -3.49
C ASP A 364 25.51 11.35 -3.14
N SER A 365 24.28 11.77 -2.82
CA SER A 365 24.00 13.15 -2.40
C SER A 365 24.39 13.44 -0.94
N PHE A 366 24.77 12.41 -0.16
CA PHE A 366 25.28 12.55 1.19
C PHE A 366 26.79 12.84 1.24
N ASN A 367 27.21 13.68 2.19
CA ASN A 367 28.62 14.02 2.38
C ASN A 367 29.50 12.82 2.78
N ASN A 368 28.88 11.76 3.32
CA ASN A 368 29.49 10.51 3.78
C ASN A 368 28.86 9.29 3.07
N ALA A 369 28.59 9.42 1.77
CA ALA A 369 27.93 8.40 0.94
C ALA A 369 28.48 6.97 1.15
N GLU A 370 29.80 6.79 1.19
CA GLU A 370 30.43 5.47 1.36
C GLU A 370 30.03 4.78 2.68
N ASP A 371 29.98 5.51 3.79
CA ASP A 371 29.61 4.96 5.10
C ASP A 371 28.12 4.58 5.13
N LEU A 372 27.26 5.41 4.52
CA LEU A 372 25.82 5.16 4.46
C LEU A 372 25.50 3.99 3.52
N LYS A 373 26.09 3.96 2.32
CA LYS A 373 25.95 2.87 1.35
C LYS A 373 26.40 1.54 1.97
N GLY A 374 27.55 1.53 2.65
CA GLY A 374 28.09 0.32 3.28
C GLY A 374 27.28 -0.18 4.48
N GLY A 375 26.36 0.62 5.02
CA GLY A 375 25.52 0.26 6.16
C GLY A 375 24.12 -0.25 5.82
N LEU A 376 23.68 -0.12 4.56
CA LEU A 376 22.35 -0.55 4.12
C LEU A 376 22.28 -2.08 4.03
N ASP A 377 21.12 -2.65 4.37
CA ASP A 377 20.84 -4.05 4.08
C ASP A 377 20.77 -4.29 2.56
N GLU A 378 21.16 -5.47 2.11
CA GLU A 378 21.09 -5.85 0.69
C GLU A 378 19.67 -5.82 0.12
N LYS A 379 18.66 -5.90 1.00
CA LYS A 379 17.23 -5.82 0.68
C LYS A 379 16.71 -4.40 0.53
N TRP A 380 17.51 -3.39 0.85
CA TRP A 380 17.08 -2.00 0.72
C TRP A 380 17.00 -1.59 -0.75
N PRO A 381 15.96 -0.85 -1.19
CA PRO A 381 14.91 -0.19 -0.38
C PRO A 381 13.62 -0.99 -0.20
N ASN A 382 13.44 -2.07 -0.96
CA ASN A 382 12.12 -2.60 -1.27
C ASN A 382 12.07 -4.12 -1.20
N GLN A 383 12.77 -4.78 -0.27
CA GLN A 383 12.67 -6.23 -0.06
C GLN A 383 12.52 -6.61 1.43
N PHE A 384 11.79 -5.78 2.19
CA PHE A 384 11.49 -6.02 3.60
C PHE A 384 10.03 -6.47 3.79
N PRO A 385 9.76 -7.78 3.93
CA PRO A 385 8.38 -8.26 4.02
C PRO A 385 7.74 -8.00 5.39
N VAL A 386 8.51 -8.13 6.50
CA VAL A 386 7.95 -8.16 7.87
C VAL A 386 8.66 -7.20 8.84
N SER A 387 9.97 -7.02 8.68
CA SER A 387 10.75 -6.10 9.52
C SER A 387 11.85 -5.41 8.72
N ILE A 388 12.23 -4.24 9.20
CA ILE A 388 13.23 -3.36 8.60
C ILE A 388 14.05 -2.74 9.74
N PRO A 389 15.40 -2.76 9.67
CA PRO A 389 16.24 -2.16 10.71
C PRO A 389 16.06 -0.64 10.82
N THR A 390 16.38 -0.07 11.98
CA THR A 390 16.27 1.37 12.23
C THR A 390 16.98 2.23 11.19
N PHE A 391 18.22 1.84 10.81
CA PHE A 391 18.97 2.55 9.77
C PHE A 391 18.24 2.54 8.43
N ASP A 392 17.84 1.36 7.94
CA ASP A 392 17.11 1.20 6.67
C ASP A 392 15.77 1.95 6.68
N CYS A 393 15.04 1.96 7.80
CA CYS A 393 13.85 2.78 7.99
C CYS A 393 14.14 4.26 7.74
N ASN A 394 15.13 4.79 8.46
CA ASN A 394 15.50 6.20 8.41
C ASN A 394 16.00 6.58 7.01
N MET A 395 16.78 5.71 6.37
CA MET A 395 17.21 5.90 4.97
C MET A 395 16.03 5.87 4.00
N LEU A 396 15.03 5.01 4.23
CA LEU A 396 13.81 4.97 3.42
C LEU A 396 12.95 6.24 3.60
N ALA A 397 12.84 6.78 4.81
CA ALA A 397 12.15 8.05 5.06
C ALA A 397 12.90 9.25 4.46
N MET A 398 14.22 9.29 4.56
CA MET A 398 15.02 10.31 3.87
C MET A 398 14.88 10.22 2.36
N LYS A 399 14.83 9.01 1.80
CA LYS A 399 14.59 8.82 0.36
C LYS A 399 13.22 9.32 -0.06
N ALA A 400 12.18 9.02 0.72
CA ALA A 400 10.84 9.53 0.51
C ALA A 400 10.80 11.07 0.50
N ASP A 401 11.44 11.71 1.50
CA ASP A 401 11.51 13.17 1.59
C ASP A 401 12.35 13.79 0.45
N TRP A 402 13.49 13.18 0.13
CA TRP A 402 14.35 13.59 -0.97
C TRP A 402 13.64 13.49 -2.33
N LEU A 403 12.84 12.44 -2.55
CA LEU A 403 12.14 12.23 -3.81
C LEU A 403 11.04 13.28 -4.01
N VAL A 404 10.29 13.61 -2.96
CA VAL A 404 9.31 14.70 -2.98
C VAL A 404 10.01 16.05 -3.19
N LEU A 405 11.15 16.29 -2.52
CA LEU A 405 11.95 17.50 -2.71
C LEU A 405 12.47 17.64 -4.15
N LYS A 406 12.97 16.54 -4.73
CA LYS A 406 13.50 16.50 -6.10
C LYS A 406 12.43 16.89 -7.14
N TYR A 407 11.19 16.47 -6.91
CA TYR A 407 10.06 16.73 -7.81
C TYR A 407 9.09 17.80 -7.29
N GLU A 408 9.49 18.62 -6.31
CA GLU A 408 8.60 19.55 -5.60
C GLU A 408 7.90 20.51 -6.56
N GLU A 409 8.62 21.09 -7.52
CA GLU A 409 8.05 22.02 -8.50
C GLU A 409 7.01 21.35 -9.41
N GLU A 410 7.29 20.15 -9.90
CA GLU A 410 6.35 19.43 -10.77
C GLU A 410 5.12 18.95 -9.98
N LEU A 411 5.33 18.43 -8.77
CA LEU A 411 4.26 18.06 -7.86
C LEU A 411 3.40 19.26 -7.49
N ALA A 412 4.01 20.42 -7.18
CA ALA A 412 3.30 21.66 -6.88
C ALA A 412 2.47 22.17 -8.07
N ALA A 413 3.01 22.03 -9.29
CA ALA A 413 2.29 22.38 -10.53
C ALA A 413 1.10 21.45 -10.78
N LEU A 414 1.27 20.14 -10.56
CA LEU A 414 0.19 19.16 -10.68
C LEU A 414 -0.92 19.47 -9.66
N VAL A 415 -0.59 19.74 -8.40
CA VAL A 415 -1.61 19.99 -7.36
C VAL A 415 -2.15 21.43 -7.35
N GLY A 416 -1.55 22.35 -8.11
CA GLY A 416 -1.99 23.73 -8.31
C GLY A 416 -3.17 23.82 -9.28
#